data_AF-A0A2V8KDB1-F1
#
_entry.id   AF-A0A2V8KDB1-F1
#
_cell.length_a   1.000
_cell.length_b   1.000
_cell.length_c   1.000
_cell.angle_alpha   90.00
_cell.angle_beta   90.00
_cell.angle_gamma   90.00
#
_symmetry.space_group_name_H-M   'P 1'
#
loop_
_entity.id
_entity.type
_entity.pdbx_description
1 polymer ?
#
loop_
_entity_poly.entity_id
_entity_poly.type
_entity_poly.pdbx_seq_one_letter_code
_entity_poly.pdbx_strand_id
1 'polypeptide(L)' 'MLERYYVRPETVDRIRSSWIYDSVDRYVRWLTEQKYNSRSVFRRIPLVVSFGDFARAHGAESLDVLPRYIE' A
#
# COMPACT_ATOMS: atom_id res chain seq x y z
N MET A 1 0.73 12.04 4.07
CA MET A 1 1.80 11.22 4.72
C MET A 1 2.74 10.60 3.70
N LEU A 2 2.21 9.99 2.63
CA LEU A 2 2.99 9.53 1.47
C LEU A 2 3.87 10.63 0.85
N GLU A 3 3.47 11.90 0.94
CA GLU A 3 4.26 13.06 0.47
C GLU A 3 5.64 13.19 1.14
N ARG A 4 5.85 12.54 2.29
CA ARG A 4 7.18 12.47 2.94
C ARG A 4 8.14 11.51 2.22
N TYR A 5 7.61 10.59 1.43
CA TYR A 5 8.35 9.51 0.76
C TYR A 5 8.35 9.64 -0.76
N TYR A 6 7.36 10.32 -1.33
CA TYR A 6 7.20 10.49 -2.77
C TYR A 6 7.20 11.97 -3.15
N VAL A 7 8.12 12.35 -4.03
CA VAL A 7 8.24 13.73 -4.54
C VAL A 7 7.24 14.00 -5.67
N ARG A 8 6.90 12.97 -6.46
CA ARG A 8 5.99 13.11 -7.59
C ARG A 8 4.54 13.05 -7.11
N PRO A 9 3.73 14.11 -7.29
CA PRO A 9 2.34 14.13 -6.86
C PRO A 9 1.52 13.04 -7.58
N GLU A 10 1.75 12.82 -8.87
CA GLU A 10 1.10 11.77 -9.65
C GLU A 10 1.23 10.37 -9.03
N THR A 11 2.38 10.07 -8.42
CA THR A 11 2.59 8.79 -7.73
C THR A 11 1.72 8.70 -6.47
N VAL A 12 1.63 9.80 -5.72
CA VAL A 12 0.79 9.87 -4.51
C VAL A 12 -0.68 9.74 -4.89
N ASP A 13 -1.13 10.42 -5.94
CA ASP A 13 -2.50 10.34 -6.43
C ASP A 13 -2.85 8.93 -6.90
N ARG A 14 -1.93 8.26 -7.61
CA ARG A 14 -2.14 6.85 -8.00
C ARG A 14 -2.31 5.94 -6.79
N ILE A 15 -1.52 6.12 -5.74
CA ILE A 15 -1.63 5.32 -4.52
C ILE A 15 -2.93 5.64 -3.78
N ARG A 16 -3.34 6.91 -3.72
CA ARG A 16 -4.60 7.36 -3.10
C ARG A 16 -5.85 6.81 -3.81
N SER A 17 -5.78 6.65 -5.14
CA SER A 17 -6.86 6.06 -5.94
C SER A 17 -6.95 4.54 -5.84
N SER A 18 -6.00 3.86 -5.17
CA SER A 18 -6.05 2.41 -4.99
C SER A 18 -7.17 2.02 -4.02
N TRP A 19 -7.87 0.93 -4.33
CA TRP A 19 -8.95 0.39 -3.50
C TRP A 19 -8.48 -0.06 -2.10
N ILE A 20 -7.17 -0.28 -1.92
CA ILE A 20 -6.57 -0.65 -0.62
C ILE A 20 -5.94 0.55 0.11
N TYR A 21 -6.21 1.78 -0.31
CA TYR A 21 -5.53 2.97 0.21
C TYR A 21 -5.59 3.09 1.75
N ASP A 22 -6.73 2.80 2.39
CA ASP A 22 -6.84 2.88 3.87
C ASP A 22 -5.81 1.99 4.57
N SER A 23 -5.65 0.76 4.09
CA SER A 23 -4.68 -0.19 4.65
C SER A 23 -3.25 0.20 4.32
N VAL A 24 -3.02 0.75 3.13
CA VAL A 24 -1.71 1.32 2.76
C VAL A 24 -1.35 2.49 3.67
N ASP A 25 -2.27 3.42 3.92
CA ASP A 25 -2.03 4.58 4.80
C ASP A 25 -1.70 4.13 6.23
N ARG A 26 -2.48 3.18 6.77
CA ARG A 26 -2.21 2.58 8.08
C ARG A 26 -0.85 1.89 8.14
N TYR A 27 -0.47 1.18 7.07
CA TYR A 27 0.83 0.51 7.01
C TYR A 27 1.99 1.51 6.94
N VAL A 28 1.84 2.60 6.18
CA VAL A 28 2.85 3.69 6.13
C VAL A 28 3.02 4.33 7.51
N ARG A 29 1.92 4.61 8.23
CA ARG A 29 1.92 5.09 9.63
C ARG A 29 2.73 4.17 10.53
N TRP A 30 2.41 2.89 10.52
CA TRP A 30 3.12 1.89 11.31
C TRP A 30 4.62 1.83 10.96
N LEU A 31 5.00 1.79 9.68
CA LEU A 31 6.40 1.79 9.27
C LEU A 31 7.17 3.03 9.77
N THR A 32 6.49 4.17 9.80
CA THR A 32 7.06 5.44 10.26
C THR A 32 7.26 5.44 11.77
N GLU A 33 6.29 4.92 12.53
CA GLU A 33 6.39 4.74 13.98
C GLU A 33 7.52 3.78 14.35
N GLN A 34 7.70 2.72 13.56
CA GLN A 34 8.80 1.77 13.69
C GLN A 34 10.16 2.31 13.18
N LYS A 35 10.23 3.59 12.80
CA LYS A 35 11.46 4.28 12.34
C LYS A 35 12.13 3.60 11.14
N TYR A 36 11.35 2.98 10.25
CA TYR A 36 11.90 2.49 8.99
C TYR A 36 12.48 3.65 8.17
N ASN A 37 13.61 3.40 7.52
CA ASN A 37 14.22 4.40 6.65
C ASN A 37 13.32 4.67 5.42
N SER A 38 13.42 5.89 4.89
CA SER A 38 12.58 6.33 3.76
C SER A 38 12.73 5.46 2.53
N ARG A 39 13.91 4.89 2.28
CA ARG A 39 14.16 4.02 1.11
C ARG A 39 13.42 2.69 1.23
N SER A 40 13.31 2.14 2.43
CA SER A 40 12.51 0.94 2.71
C SER A 40 11.03 1.19 2.53
N VAL A 41 10.50 2.31 3.03
CA VAL A 41 9.08 2.69 2.83
C VAL A 41 8.80 2.89 1.34
N PHE A 42 9.62 3.70 0.66
CA PHE A 42 9.48 4.02 -0.76
C PHE A 42 9.42 2.78 -1.67
N ARG A 43 10.18 1.73 -1.35
CA ARG A 43 10.19 0.47 -2.12
C ARG A 43 9.03 -0.47 -1.78
N ARG A 44 8.55 -0.47 -0.54
CA ARG A 44 7.52 -1.41 -0.07
C ARG A 44 6.12 -1.02 -0.53
N ILE A 45 5.77 0.26 -0.47
CA ILE A 45 4.40 0.71 -0.76
C ILE A 45 3.94 0.37 -2.19
N PRO A 46 4.74 0.55 -3.25
CA PRO A 46 4.30 0.22 -4.60
C PRO A 46 4.04 -1.27 -4.77
N LEU A 47 4.81 -2.13 -4.08
CA LEU A 47 4.60 -3.58 -4.10
C LEU A 47 3.27 -3.97 -3.43
N VAL A 48 2.94 -3.35 -2.30
CA VAL A 48 1.66 -3.58 -1.61
C VAL A 48 0.48 -3.14 -2.49
N VAL A 49 0.60 -1.97 -3.14
CA VAL A 49 -0.43 -1.48 -4.08
C VAL A 49 -0.60 -2.44 -5.26
N SER A 50 0.48 -2.85 -5.92
CA SER A 50 0.42 -3.80 -7.02
C SER A 50 -0.19 -5.15 -6.61
N PHE A 51 0.09 -5.62 -5.39
CA PHE A 51 -0.53 -6.83 -4.85
C PHE A 51 -2.03 -6.65 -4.63
N GLY A 52 -2.45 -5.48 -4.13
CA GLY A 52 -3.87 -5.14 -4.03
C GLY A 52 -4.57 -5.15 -5.39
N ASP A 53 -3.97 -4.53 -6.40
CA ASP A 53 -4.51 -4.51 -7.77
C ASP A 53 -4.62 -5.94 -8.34
N PHE A 54 -3.58 -6.76 -8.13
CA PHE A 54 -3.61 -8.18 -8.46
C PHE A 54 -4.76 -8.91 -7.76
N ALA A 55 -4.91 -8.75 -6.45
CA ALA A 55 -5.96 -9.43 -5.69
C ALA A 55 -7.37 -9.03 -6.18
N ARG A 56 -7.60 -7.74 -6.47
CA ARG A 56 -8.87 -7.25 -7.04
C ARG A 56 -9.15 -7.90 -8.39
N ALA A 57 -8.16 -7.99 -9.26
CA ALA A 57 -8.28 -8.64 -10.56
C ALA A 57 -8.62 -10.14 -10.45
N HIS A 58 -8.26 -10.77 -9.32
CA HIS A 58 -8.58 -12.16 -9.00
C HIS A 58 -9.84 -12.32 -8.13
N GLY A 59 -10.68 -11.27 -8.02
CA GLY A 59 -11.99 -11.34 -7.36
C GLY A 59 -11.96 -11.11 -5.85
N ALA A 60 -10.87 -10.58 -5.29
CA ALA A 60 -10.86 -10.12 -3.91
C ALA A 60 -11.66 -8.80 -3.79
N GLU A 61 -12.78 -8.85 -3.09
CA GLU A 61 -13.62 -7.66 -2.85
C GLU A 61 -13.24 -6.91 -1.57
N SER A 62 -12.61 -7.60 -0.61
CA SER A 62 -12.07 -7.04 0.64
C SER A 62 -10.71 -7.64 0.97
N LEU A 63 -9.91 -6.94 1.78
CA LEU A 63 -8.66 -7.47 2.33
C LEU A 63 -8.89 -8.63 3.30
N ASP A 64 -10.04 -8.67 3.99
CA ASP A 64 -10.41 -9.74 4.93
C ASP A 64 -10.55 -11.10 4.24
N VAL A 65 -10.75 -11.10 2.92
CA VAL A 65 -10.83 -12.34 2.14
C VAL A 65 -9.45 -12.86 1.76
N LEU A 66 -8.38 -12.06 1.86
CA LEU A 66 -7.04 -12.47 1.45
C LEU A 66 -6.47 -13.65 2.24
N PRO A 67 -6.64 -13.74 3.58
CA PRO A 67 -6.16 -14.89 4.35
C PRO A 67 -6.71 -16.23 3.84
N ARG A 68 -7.89 -16.27 3.20
CA ARG A 68 -8.48 -17.51 2.65
C ARG A 68 -7.69 -18.09 1.46
N TYR A 69 -6.77 -17.31 0.88
CA TYR A 69 -5.95 -17.70 -0.26
C TYR A 69 -4.54 -18.15 0.14
N ILE A 70 -4.24 -18.22 1.43
CA ILE A 70 -2.95 -18.65 1.97
C ILE A 70 -3.22 -19.97 2.71
N GLU A 71 -2.70 -21.09 2.17
CA GLU A 71 -2.72 -22.42 2.81
C GLU A 71 -1.63 -22.57 3.87
#